data_AF-A0A2G6FRJ8-F1
#
_entry.id   AF-A0A2G6FRJ8-F1
#
_cell.length_a   1.000
_cell.length_b   1.000
_cell.length_c   1.000
_cell.angle_alpha   90.00
_cell.angle_beta   90.00
_cell.angle_gamma   90.00
#
_symmetry.space_group_name_H-M   'P 1'
#
loop_
_entity.id
_entity.type
_entity.pdbx_description
1 polymer ?
#
loop_
_entity_poly.entity_id
_entity_poly.type
_entity_poly.pdbx_seq_one_letter_code
_entity_poly.pdbx_strand_id
1 'polypeptide(L)'
;MSKDKLSLLIDKIKKTIKRAKQGGQEQAASFVADLPPDTPEHILDMMQEYEKIKAEPHQPITGWDFDRAFDFIEKYPESIHTAKLIEEMLDTTRETLKGLSYESAVNILQMLPSHRGAMSIINGIYKLEDDYIAELRSDIIMFIMEIAPDHPRLDVLGKNLVYNNFTKAYAFIEANPDHPETKKIIEFMFEKDPNIATLLLKERMDHAQVESILAGIYNIDARYVKTMMPDVLIFILEVAPDHKYEKLIISVLISKNYIKAFDFVKENPQHPHSAYMRKMICRKKPELAPLLGVEME
;
A
#
# COMPACT_ATOMS: atom_id res chain seq x y z
N MET A 1 -7.06 -4.38 5.76
CA MET A 1 -7.04 -4.15 7.22
C MET A 1 -6.03 -3.06 7.57
N SER A 2 -6.32 -2.18 8.54
CA SER A 2 -5.34 -1.19 9.03
C SER A 2 -4.27 -1.89 9.89
N LYS A 3 -3.03 -1.37 9.89
CA LYS A 3 -1.92 -1.89 10.73
C LYS A 3 -2.34 -2.00 12.22
N ASP A 4 -3.24 -1.12 12.67
CA ASP A 4 -3.77 -1.14 14.05
C ASP A 4 -4.66 -2.36 14.34
N LYS A 5 -5.48 -2.80 13.38
CA LYS A 5 -6.33 -4.00 13.56
C LYS A 5 -5.49 -5.28 13.58
N LEU A 6 -4.46 -5.36 12.73
CA LEU A 6 -3.54 -6.51 12.69
C LEU A 6 -2.69 -6.57 13.97
N SER A 7 -2.19 -5.42 14.44
CA SER A 7 -1.44 -5.30 15.70
C SER A 7 -2.29 -5.69 16.92
N LEU A 8 -3.53 -5.21 17.00
CA LEU A 8 -4.49 -5.60 18.05
C LEU A 8 -4.82 -7.10 18.00
N LEU A 9 -4.97 -7.67 16.80
CA LEU A 9 -5.22 -9.10 16.62
C LEU A 9 -4.00 -9.92 17.07
N ILE A 10 -2.78 -9.53 16.68
CA ILE A 10 -1.53 -10.17 17.07
C ILE A 10 -1.31 -10.08 18.60
N ASP A 11 -1.60 -8.94 19.22
CA ASP A 11 -1.50 -8.78 20.67
C ASP A 11 -2.59 -9.56 21.43
N LYS A 12 -3.80 -9.67 20.88
CA LYS A 12 -4.85 -10.55 21.39
C LYS A 12 -4.42 -12.03 21.29
N ILE A 13 -3.94 -12.47 20.12
CA ILE A 13 -3.46 -13.85 19.89
C ILE A 13 -2.30 -14.19 20.83
N LYS A 14 -1.32 -13.29 20.98
CA LYS A 14 -0.19 -13.46 21.93
C LYS A 14 -0.68 -13.57 23.38
N LYS A 15 -1.69 -12.78 23.79
CA LYS A 15 -2.31 -12.89 25.12
C LYS A 15 -3.06 -14.21 25.29
N THR A 16 -3.76 -14.69 24.28
CA THR A 16 -4.48 -15.98 24.30
C THR A 16 -3.51 -17.16 24.41
N ILE A 17 -2.44 -17.18 23.61
CA ILE A 17 -1.39 -18.22 23.66
C ILE A 17 -0.64 -18.20 25.00
N LYS A 18 -0.32 -17.02 25.55
CA LYS A 18 0.34 -16.89 26.85
C LYS A 18 -0.53 -17.40 28.00
N ARG A 19 -1.85 -17.26 27.90
CA ARG A 19 -2.82 -17.73 28.90
C ARG A 19 -3.12 -19.24 28.79
N ALA A 20 -3.14 -19.78 27.57
CA ALA A 20 -3.24 -21.23 27.34
C ALA A 20 -2.03 -21.99 27.92
N LYS A 21 -0.83 -21.41 27.86
CA LYS A 21 0.38 -22.00 28.45
C LYS A 21 0.45 -21.96 29.99
N GLN A 22 -0.42 -21.21 30.67
CA GLN A 22 -0.39 -21.04 32.14
C GLN A 22 -1.49 -21.82 32.87
N GLY A 23 -2.50 -22.36 32.19
CA GLY A 23 -3.58 -23.13 32.79
C GLY A 23 -3.58 -24.58 32.33
N GLY A 24 -3.26 -25.50 33.24
CA GLY A 24 -3.55 -26.92 33.04
C GLY A 24 -5.06 -27.14 32.79
N GLN A 25 -5.37 -28.24 32.10
CA GLN A 25 -6.63 -28.62 31.43
C GLN A 25 -7.97 -28.43 32.18
N GLU A 26 -8.00 -27.99 33.45
CA GLU A 26 -9.22 -27.89 34.25
C GLU A 26 -9.89 -26.50 34.24
N GLN A 27 -9.24 -25.45 33.72
CA GLN A 27 -9.86 -24.12 33.66
C GLN A 27 -10.59 -23.80 32.34
N ALA A 28 -10.46 -24.63 31.30
CA ALA A 28 -11.17 -24.44 30.03
C ALA A 28 -12.71 -24.45 30.19
N ALA A 29 -13.24 -25.09 31.22
CA ALA A 29 -14.69 -25.18 31.47
C ALA A 29 -15.28 -23.94 32.18
N SER A 30 -14.47 -23.11 32.83
CA SER A 30 -14.95 -21.96 33.63
C SER A 30 -15.14 -20.67 32.82
N PHE A 31 -14.66 -20.61 31.58
CA PHE A 31 -14.63 -19.36 30.79
C PHE A 31 -15.74 -19.25 29.74
N VAL A 32 -16.71 -20.16 29.74
CA VAL A 32 -17.89 -20.15 28.84
C VAL A 32 -18.83 -18.95 29.11
N ALA A 33 -18.64 -18.19 30.20
CA ALA A 33 -19.65 -17.26 30.70
C ALA A 33 -19.64 -15.82 30.16
N ASP A 34 -18.60 -15.36 29.44
CA ASP A 34 -18.45 -13.92 29.10
C ASP A 34 -18.26 -13.60 27.60
N LEU A 35 -18.53 -14.54 26.70
CA LEU A 35 -18.65 -14.23 25.26
C LEU A 35 -20.13 -14.00 24.93
N PRO A 36 -20.49 -12.97 24.13
CA PRO A 36 -21.85 -12.87 23.62
C PRO A 36 -22.21 -14.19 22.93
N PRO A 37 -23.38 -14.77 23.18
CA PRO A 37 -23.72 -16.06 22.62
C PRO A 37 -23.81 -15.91 21.10
N ASP A 38 -22.82 -16.42 20.39
CA ASP A 38 -22.94 -16.74 18.98
C ASP A 38 -24.23 -17.54 18.79
N THR A 39 -25.04 -17.19 17.80
CA THR A 39 -26.27 -17.94 17.54
C THR A 39 -25.91 -19.41 17.27
N PRO A 40 -26.76 -20.38 17.66
CA PRO A 40 -26.49 -21.80 17.40
C PRO A 40 -26.18 -22.11 15.91
N GLU A 41 -26.76 -21.32 15.00
CA GLU A 41 -26.48 -21.36 13.56
C GLU A 41 -25.04 -20.91 13.24
N HIS A 42 -24.57 -19.82 13.84
CA HIS A 42 -23.20 -19.32 13.68
C HIS A 42 -22.16 -20.33 14.20
N ILE A 43 -22.45 -21.00 15.32
CA ILE A 43 -21.59 -22.05 15.86
C ILE A 43 -21.53 -23.26 14.92
N LEU A 44 -22.67 -23.67 14.36
CA LEU A 44 -22.74 -24.79 13.42
C LEU A 44 -21.98 -24.49 12.12
N ASP A 45 -22.14 -23.29 11.57
CA ASP A 45 -21.43 -22.85 10.36
C ASP A 45 -19.91 -22.81 10.59
N MET A 46 -19.48 -22.27 11.73
CA MET A 46 -18.07 -22.26 12.13
C MET A 46 -17.50 -23.69 12.23
N MET A 47 -18.22 -24.63 12.85
CA MET A 47 -17.77 -26.02 12.95
C MET A 47 -17.62 -26.67 11.57
N GLN A 48 -18.59 -26.46 10.68
CA GLN A 48 -18.53 -27.00 9.32
C GLN A 48 -17.40 -26.39 8.50
N GLU A 49 -17.13 -25.10 8.65
CA GLU A 49 -16.00 -24.45 7.99
C GLU A 49 -14.67 -24.98 8.52
N TYR A 50 -14.52 -25.16 9.83
CA TYR A 50 -13.32 -25.72 10.45
C TYR A 50 -13.02 -27.14 9.93
N GLU A 51 -14.04 -28.00 9.82
CA GLU A 51 -13.87 -29.35 9.29
C GLU A 51 -13.44 -29.38 7.81
N LYS A 52 -13.80 -28.34 7.03
CA LYS A 52 -13.45 -28.21 5.60
C LYS A 52 -12.06 -27.62 5.35
N ILE A 53 -11.36 -27.17 6.38
CA ILE A 53 -9.99 -26.62 6.23
C ILE A 53 -9.05 -27.71 5.75
N LYS A 54 -9.19 -28.93 6.29
CA LYS A 54 -8.38 -30.08 5.90
C LYS A 54 -9.02 -30.81 4.73
N ALA A 55 -8.19 -31.36 3.84
CA ALA A 55 -8.69 -32.26 2.81
C ALA A 55 -9.33 -33.53 3.41
N GLU A 56 -8.79 -34.02 4.54
CA GLU A 56 -9.33 -35.17 5.28
C GLU A 56 -9.33 -34.92 6.80
N PRO A 57 -10.39 -35.34 7.55
CA PRO A 57 -10.56 -35.02 8.98
C PRO A 57 -9.43 -35.45 9.92
N HIS A 58 -8.60 -36.42 9.51
CA HIS A 58 -7.53 -37.00 10.33
C HIS A 58 -6.12 -36.71 9.81
N GLN A 59 -5.99 -35.99 8.69
CA GLN A 59 -4.67 -35.60 8.20
C GLN A 59 -4.10 -34.44 9.01
N PRO A 60 -2.78 -34.42 9.25
CA PRO A 60 -2.12 -33.22 9.77
C PRO A 60 -2.27 -32.09 8.76
N ILE A 61 -2.36 -30.86 9.24
CA ILE A 61 -2.43 -29.70 8.37
C ILE A 61 -1.15 -29.58 7.53
N THR A 62 -1.31 -29.32 6.23
CA THR A 62 -0.20 -29.16 5.27
C THR A 62 -0.22 -27.77 4.64
N GLY A 63 0.84 -27.38 3.93
CA GLY A 63 0.95 -26.07 3.28
C GLY A 63 -0.22 -25.72 2.36
N TRP A 64 -0.86 -26.72 1.74
CA TRP A 64 -2.05 -26.56 0.90
C TRP A 64 -3.31 -26.14 1.66
N ASP A 65 -3.33 -26.33 2.98
CA ASP A 65 -4.46 -26.02 3.84
C ASP A 65 -4.32 -24.62 4.48
N PHE A 66 -3.14 -23.99 4.39
CA PHE A 66 -2.85 -22.75 5.12
C PHE A 66 -3.68 -21.55 4.65
N ASP A 67 -3.99 -21.43 3.36
CA ASP A 67 -4.83 -20.34 2.86
C ASP A 67 -6.23 -20.40 3.51
N ARG A 68 -6.86 -21.59 3.47
CA ARG A 68 -8.15 -21.85 4.13
C ARG A 68 -8.06 -21.66 5.65
N ALA A 69 -6.93 -22.02 6.25
CA ALA A 69 -6.72 -21.86 7.68
C ALA A 69 -6.65 -20.39 8.09
N PHE A 70 -5.91 -19.56 7.34
CA PHE A 70 -5.84 -18.12 7.62
C PHE A 70 -7.17 -17.42 7.39
N ASP A 71 -7.91 -17.78 6.35
CA ASP A 71 -9.27 -17.26 6.10
C ASP A 71 -10.21 -17.55 7.29
N PHE A 72 -10.14 -18.77 7.84
CA PHE A 72 -10.90 -19.15 9.01
C PHE A 72 -10.50 -18.35 10.26
N ILE A 73 -9.20 -18.16 10.50
CA ILE A 73 -8.68 -17.41 11.63
C ILE A 73 -9.11 -15.94 11.57
N GLU A 74 -9.10 -15.34 10.37
CA GLU A 74 -9.56 -13.96 10.18
C GLU A 74 -11.07 -13.82 10.43
N LYS A 75 -11.85 -14.82 10.01
CA LYS A 75 -13.31 -14.82 10.16
C LYS A 75 -13.77 -15.11 11.58
N TYR A 76 -13.11 -16.03 12.29
CA TYR A 76 -13.49 -16.49 13.63
C TYR A 76 -12.34 -16.35 14.65
N PRO A 77 -11.81 -15.13 14.87
CA PRO A 77 -10.55 -14.93 15.60
C PRO A 77 -10.59 -15.32 17.09
N GLU A 78 -11.78 -15.28 17.70
CA GLU A 78 -11.96 -15.55 19.14
C GLU A 78 -12.47 -16.96 19.42
N SER A 79 -12.56 -17.83 18.39
CA SER A 79 -13.05 -19.20 18.56
C SER A 79 -12.01 -20.16 19.14
N ILE A 80 -12.48 -21.19 19.84
CA ILE A 80 -11.64 -22.31 20.30
C ILE A 80 -11.01 -23.05 19.12
N HIS A 81 -11.73 -23.14 18.00
CA HIS A 81 -11.26 -23.76 16.76
C HIS A 81 -10.07 -23.01 16.17
N THR A 82 -10.05 -21.68 16.23
CA THR A 82 -8.91 -20.85 15.82
C THR A 82 -7.69 -21.11 16.69
N ALA A 83 -7.84 -21.19 18.01
CA ALA A 83 -6.72 -21.50 18.90
C ALA A 83 -6.11 -22.88 18.56
N LYS A 84 -6.97 -23.89 18.38
CA LYS A 84 -6.55 -25.24 18.00
C LYS A 84 -5.87 -25.27 16.63
N LEU A 85 -6.42 -24.56 15.65
CA LEU A 85 -5.86 -24.48 14.30
C LEU A 85 -4.47 -23.85 14.31
N ILE A 86 -4.27 -22.78 15.09
CA ILE A 86 -2.96 -22.14 15.26
C ILE A 86 -1.94 -23.11 15.87
N GLU A 87 -2.33 -23.89 16.87
CA GLU A 87 -1.45 -24.92 17.46
C GLU A 87 -1.07 -25.98 16.41
N GLU A 88 -2.04 -26.50 15.66
CA GLU A 88 -1.79 -27.46 14.58
C GLU A 88 -0.87 -26.89 13.49
N MET A 89 -1.04 -25.60 13.12
CA MET A 89 -0.15 -24.91 12.18
C MET A 89 1.27 -24.80 12.72
N LEU A 90 1.45 -24.43 14.00
CA LEU A 90 2.76 -24.29 14.64
C LEU A 90 3.54 -25.60 14.76
N ASP A 91 2.83 -26.73 14.84
CA ASP A 91 3.40 -28.07 14.90
C ASP A 91 3.82 -28.61 13.52
N THR A 92 3.52 -27.90 12.43
CA THR A 92 3.97 -28.30 11.09
C THR A 92 5.49 -28.27 10.97
N THR A 93 6.00 -29.22 10.18
CA THR A 93 7.41 -29.39 9.87
C THR A 93 7.74 -28.90 8.46
N ARG A 94 9.03 -28.90 8.12
CA ARG A 94 9.49 -28.54 6.75
C ARG A 94 8.84 -29.40 5.66
N GLU A 95 8.56 -30.68 5.94
CA GLU A 95 7.95 -31.58 4.95
C GLU A 95 6.48 -31.28 4.74
N THR A 96 5.76 -30.91 5.81
CA THR A 96 4.34 -30.56 5.75
C THR A 96 4.10 -29.14 5.23
N LEU A 97 5.11 -28.26 5.22
CA LEU A 97 5.03 -26.94 4.58
C LEU A 97 5.11 -26.98 3.04
N LYS A 98 5.27 -28.15 2.42
CA LYS A 98 5.17 -28.26 0.96
C LYS A 98 3.77 -27.81 0.49
N GLY A 99 3.73 -27.08 -0.62
CA GLY A 99 2.48 -26.55 -1.16
C GLY A 99 2.03 -25.21 -0.56
N LEU A 100 2.85 -24.60 0.31
CA LEU A 100 2.56 -23.29 0.88
C LEU A 100 2.58 -22.20 -0.21
N SER A 101 1.50 -21.43 -0.29
CA SER A 101 1.44 -20.22 -1.12
C SER A 101 2.36 -19.12 -0.56
N TYR A 102 2.78 -18.16 -1.39
CA TYR A 102 3.55 -17.00 -0.91
C TYR A 102 2.76 -16.15 0.09
N GLU A 103 1.45 -16.07 -0.10
CA GLU A 103 0.52 -15.38 0.80
C GLU A 103 0.50 -16.01 2.18
N SER A 104 0.28 -17.32 2.24
CA SER A 104 0.34 -18.07 3.48
C SER A 104 1.73 -18.00 4.13
N ALA A 105 2.80 -18.00 3.33
CA ALA A 105 4.16 -17.85 3.84
C ALA A 105 4.38 -16.49 4.53
N VAL A 106 3.88 -15.40 3.95
CA VAL A 106 3.87 -14.08 4.58
C VAL A 106 2.99 -14.05 5.82
N ASN A 107 1.78 -14.63 5.77
CA ASN A 107 0.89 -14.71 6.91
C ASN A 107 1.50 -15.47 8.09
N ILE A 108 2.27 -16.54 7.84
CA ILE A 108 3.06 -17.21 8.89
C ILE A 108 4.02 -16.22 9.54
N LEU A 109 4.77 -15.44 8.76
CA LEU A 109 5.74 -14.49 9.32
C LEU A 109 5.05 -13.37 10.12
N GLN A 110 3.86 -12.95 9.71
CA GLN A 110 3.09 -11.90 10.39
C GLN A 110 2.38 -12.40 11.66
N MET A 111 1.64 -13.50 11.56
CA MET A 111 0.73 -13.98 12.59
C MET A 111 1.37 -15.04 13.49
N LEU A 112 2.28 -15.85 12.95
CA LEU A 112 2.94 -16.97 13.63
C LEU A 112 4.48 -16.81 13.60
N PRO A 113 5.05 -15.71 14.10
CA PRO A 113 6.49 -15.44 13.98
C PRO A 113 7.38 -16.47 14.71
N SER A 114 6.82 -17.23 15.66
CA SER A 114 7.52 -18.31 16.36
C SER A 114 7.46 -19.66 15.62
N HIS A 115 6.88 -19.71 14.42
CA HIS A 115 6.78 -20.92 13.61
C HIS A 115 8.19 -21.44 13.27
N ARG A 116 8.43 -22.75 13.44
CA ARG A 116 9.76 -23.36 13.23
C ARG A 116 10.28 -23.17 11.80
N GLY A 117 9.37 -23.06 10.84
CA GLY A 117 9.66 -22.79 9.43
C GLY A 117 9.95 -21.33 9.08
N ALA A 118 9.81 -20.36 10.00
CA ALA A 118 9.91 -18.93 9.68
C ALA A 118 11.23 -18.56 8.98
N MET A 119 12.37 -19.04 9.48
CA MET A 119 13.67 -18.78 8.84
C MET A 119 13.79 -19.42 7.45
N SER A 120 13.17 -20.58 7.24
CA SER A 120 13.15 -21.21 5.91
C SER A 120 12.32 -20.41 4.92
N ILE A 121 11.22 -19.79 5.39
CA ILE A 121 10.39 -18.90 4.58
C ILE A 121 11.18 -17.65 4.21
N ILE A 122 11.83 -17.00 5.18
CA ILE A 122 12.68 -15.82 4.93
C ILE A 122 13.77 -16.16 3.89
N ASN A 123 14.46 -17.29 4.06
CA ASN A 123 15.46 -17.74 3.08
C ASN A 123 14.87 -18.02 1.68
N GLY A 124 13.59 -18.41 1.61
CA GLY A 124 12.84 -18.58 0.36
C GLY A 124 12.50 -17.25 -0.29
N ILE A 125 12.14 -16.23 0.51
CA ILE A 125 11.86 -14.87 0.04
C ILE A 125 13.07 -14.31 -0.72
N TYR A 126 14.30 -14.45 -0.19
CA TYR A 126 15.53 -14.02 -0.89
C TYR A 126 15.81 -14.73 -2.23
N LYS A 127 15.06 -15.78 -2.56
CA LYS A 127 15.18 -16.55 -3.80
C LYS A 127 14.04 -16.32 -4.77
N LEU A 128 13.15 -15.37 -4.49
CA LEU A 128 12.06 -15.02 -5.40
C LEU A 128 12.61 -14.61 -6.77
N GLU A 129 11.97 -15.12 -7.82
CA GLU A 129 12.26 -14.78 -9.21
C GLU A 129 11.28 -13.70 -9.71
N ASP A 130 11.64 -13.02 -10.81
CA ASP A 130 10.90 -11.84 -11.29
C ASP A 130 9.47 -12.16 -11.72
N ASP A 131 9.28 -13.34 -12.32
CA ASP A 131 7.98 -13.87 -12.72
C ASP A 131 7.05 -14.06 -11.53
N TYR A 132 7.55 -14.63 -10.43
CA TYR A 132 6.78 -14.76 -9.21
C TYR A 132 6.48 -13.41 -8.56
N ILE A 133 7.44 -12.48 -8.54
CA ILE A 133 7.23 -11.13 -7.98
C ILE A 133 6.09 -10.40 -8.71
N ALA A 134 5.97 -10.59 -10.03
CA ALA A 134 4.92 -9.97 -10.83
C ALA A 134 3.50 -10.43 -10.43
N GLU A 135 3.36 -11.63 -9.87
CA GLU A 135 2.08 -12.21 -9.43
C GLU A 135 1.72 -11.85 -7.98
N LEU A 136 2.65 -11.26 -7.22
CA LEU A 136 2.41 -10.94 -5.80
C LEU A 136 1.44 -9.77 -5.62
N ARG A 137 0.57 -9.90 -4.62
CA ARG A 137 -0.26 -8.78 -4.13
C ARG A 137 0.62 -7.70 -3.50
N SER A 138 0.17 -6.45 -3.59
CA SER A 138 0.94 -5.28 -3.14
C SER A 138 1.24 -5.27 -1.63
N ASP A 139 0.37 -5.84 -0.80
CA ASP A 139 0.59 -5.96 0.64
C ASP A 139 1.68 -6.99 1.00
N ILE A 140 1.75 -8.09 0.25
CA ILE A 140 2.86 -9.06 0.34
C ILE A 140 4.17 -8.37 -0.05
N ILE A 141 4.17 -7.65 -1.18
CA ILE A 141 5.37 -6.94 -1.65
C ILE A 141 5.86 -5.96 -0.59
N MET A 142 4.96 -5.12 -0.04
CA MET A 142 5.30 -4.20 1.06
C MET A 142 5.91 -4.93 2.25
N PHE A 143 5.30 -6.04 2.67
CA PHE A 143 5.81 -6.82 3.79
C PHE A 143 7.21 -7.38 3.50
N ILE A 144 7.44 -7.96 2.32
CA ILE A 144 8.74 -8.48 1.89
C ILE A 144 9.79 -7.37 1.97
N MET A 145 9.48 -6.18 1.44
CA MET A 145 10.41 -5.05 1.46
C MET A 145 10.71 -4.59 2.90
N GLU A 146 9.74 -4.61 3.81
CA GLU A 146 9.94 -4.27 5.22
C GLU A 146 10.86 -5.29 5.96
N ILE A 147 10.74 -6.59 5.68
CA ILE A 147 11.51 -7.63 6.39
C ILE A 147 12.85 -7.99 5.73
N ALA A 148 13.01 -7.71 4.43
CA ALA A 148 14.19 -7.99 3.63
C ALA A 148 14.60 -6.73 2.85
N PRO A 149 15.03 -5.66 3.54
CA PRO A 149 15.39 -4.39 2.90
C PRO A 149 16.67 -4.46 2.04
N ASP A 150 17.40 -5.59 2.10
CA ASP A 150 18.57 -5.92 1.29
C ASP A 150 18.27 -7.00 0.23
N HIS A 151 16.99 -7.25 -0.08
CA HIS A 151 16.59 -8.23 -1.08
C HIS A 151 17.28 -7.96 -2.44
N PRO A 152 17.85 -8.98 -3.13
CA PRO A 152 18.60 -8.77 -4.37
C PRO A 152 17.78 -8.19 -5.52
N ARG A 153 16.45 -8.29 -5.44
CA ARG A 153 15.47 -7.77 -6.42
C ARG A 153 14.55 -6.70 -5.82
N LEU A 154 15.07 -5.91 -4.88
CA LEU A 154 14.29 -4.87 -4.18
C LEU A 154 13.68 -3.84 -5.15
N ASP A 155 14.37 -3.56 -6.25
CA ASP A 155 13.92 -2.71 -7.34
C ASP A 155 12.74 -3.30 -8.11
N VAL A 156 12.77 -4.61 -8.40
CA VAL A 156 11.66 -5.32 -9.04
C VAL A 156 10.44 -5.35 -8.12
N LEU A 157 10.65 -5.57 -6.82
CA LEU A 157 9.59 -5.47 -5.80
C LEU A 157 9.00 -4.06 -5.77
N GLY A 158 9.83 -3.02 -5.68
CA GLY A 158 9.39 -1.62 -5.67
C GLY A 158 8.62 -1.23 -6.93
N LYS A 159 9.10 -1.66 -8.11
CA LYS A 159 8.40 -1.45 -9.38
C LYS A 159 7.05 -2.14 -9.39
N ASN A 160 6.96 -3.43 -9.03
CA ASN A 160 5.68 -4.15 -8.99
C ASN A 160 4.71 -3.57 -7.96
N LEU A 161 5.20 -3.07 -6.81
CA LEU A 161 4.36 -2.37 -5.84
C LEU A 161 3.63 -1.18 -6.47
N VAL A 162 4.36 -0.33 -7.20
CA VAL A 162 3.80 0.82 -7.92
C VAL A 162 2.86 0.39 -9.05
N TYR A 163 3.25 -0.62 -9.81
CA TYR A 163 2.51 -1.09 -10.97
C TYR A 163 1.21 -1.82 -10.60
N ASN A 164 1.17 -2.46 -9.44
CA ASN A 164 -0.02 -3.13 -8.93
C ASN A 164 -0.93 -2.15 -8.17
N ASN A 165 -0.40 -1.26 -7.32
CA ASN A 165 -1.24 -0.37 -6.51
C ASN A 165 -0.53 0.92 -6.05
N PHE A 166 -0.87 2.05 -6.70
CA PHE A 166 -0.33 3.38 -6.38
C PHE A 166 -0.54 3.82 -4.92
N THR A 167 -1.72 3.54 -4.36
CA THR A 167 -2.03 3.92 -2.98
C THR A 167 -1.18 3.16 -1.97
N LYS A 168 -0.88 1.88 -2.25
CA LYS A 168 0.02 1.08 -1.42
C LYS A 168 1.47 1.53 -1.54
N ALA A 169 1.93 1.88 -2.75
CA ALA A 169 3.25 2.48 -2.94
C ALA A 169 3.41 3.79 -2.16
N TYR A 170 2.39 4.67 -2.24
CA TYR A 170 2.37 5.90 -1.45
C TYR A 170 2.39 5.61 0.07
N ALA A 171 1.56 4.69 0.54
CA ALA A 171 1.56 4.30 1.96
C ALA A 171 2.92 3.71 2.41
N PHE A 172 3.64 3.03 1.51
CA PHE A 172 4.99 2.55 1.80
C PHE A 172 5.99 3.70 1.96
N ILE A 173 5.98 4.69 1.05
CA ILE A 173 6.83 5.89 1.14
C ILE A 173 6.62 6.61 2.48
N GLU A 174 5.35 6.83 2.83
CA GLU A 174 4.95 7.50 4.08
C GLU A 174 5.43 6.78 5.33
N ALA A 175 5.32 5.45 5.34
CA ALA A 175 5.69 4.64 6.50
C ALA A 175 7.21 4.43 6.62
N ASN A 176 7.95 4.58 5.51
CA ASN A 176 9.36 4.17 5.43
C ASN A 176 10.23 5.23 4.70
N PRO A 177 10.33 6.46 5.22
CA PRO A 177 11.07 7.55 4.56
C PRO A 177 12.57 7.25 4.34
N ASP A 178 13.17 6.45 5.24
CA ASP A 178 14.59 6.10 5.25
C ASP A 178 14.89 4.75 4.57
N HIS A 179 13.87 4.08 4.02
CA HIS A 179 14.08 2.77 3.38
C HIS A 179 14.87 2.92 2.07
N PRO A 180 15.86 2.04 1.78
CA PRO A 180 16.75 2.19 0.62
C PRO A 180 16.03 2.35 -0.73
N GLU A 181 14.87 1.73 -0.85
CA GLU A 181 14.08 1.73 -2.09
C GLU A 181 13.10 2.90 -2.22
N THR A 182 12.87 3.70 -1.17
CA THR A 182 11.83 4.74 -1.15
C THR A 182 12.01 5.76 -2.28
N LYS A 183 13.27 6.16 -2.53
CA LYS A 183 13.61 7.03 -3.67
C LYS A 183 13.19 6.42 -5.02
N LYS A 184 13.52 5.16 -5.27
CA LYS A 184 13.19 4.48 -6.52
C LYS A 184 11.70 4.23 -6.68
N ILE A 185 10.96 3.96 -5.60
CA ILE A 185 9.50 3.87 -5.64
C ILE A 185 8.89 5.20 -6.11
N ILE A 186 9.39 6.34 -5.61
CA ILE A 186 8.96 7.67 -6.09
C ILE A 186 9.24 7.79 -7.60
N GLU A 187 10.44 7.42 -8.04
CA GLU A 187 10.81 7.44 -9.47
C GLU A 187 9.86 6.57 -10.32
N PHE A 188 9.57 5.33 -9.88
CA PHE A 188 8.63 4.44 -10.56
C PHE A 188 7.19 4.98 -10.57
N MET A 189 6.75 5.69 -9.51
CA MET A 189 5.44 6.35 -9.50
C MET A 189 5.35 7.40 -10.61
N PHE A 190 6.38 8.22 -10.78
CA PHE A 190 6.44 9.19 -11.88
C PHE A 190 6.59 8.51 -13.26
N GLU A 191 7.35 7.41 -13.38
CA GLU A 191 7.44 6.63 -14.64
C GLU A 191 6.05 6.13 -15.08
N LYS A 192 5.28 5.59 -14.13
CA LYS A 192 3.99 4.96 -14.39
C LYS A 192 2.89 5.97 -14.68
N ASP A 193 2.70 6.95 -13.78
CA ASP A 193 1.66 7.98 -13.93
C ASP A 193 2.07 9.26 -13.19
N PRO A 194 2.70 10.21 -13.90
CA PRO A 194 3.11 11.47 -13.29
C PRO A 194 1.95 12.32 -12.75
N ASN A 195 0.74 12.16 -13.28
CA ASN A 195 -0.43 12.91 -12.82
C ASN A 195 -0.85 12.41 -11.42
N ILE A 196 -0.99 11.09 -11.26
CA ILE A 196 -1.32 10.50 -9.94
C ILE A 196 -0.16 10.69 -8.96
N ALA A 197 1.09 10.47 -9.39
CA ALA A 197 2.27 10.67 -8.55
C ALA A 197 2.33 12.09 -7.98
N THR A 198 2.16 13.11 -8.83
CA THR A 198 2.18 14.51 -8.38
C THR A 198 1.05 14.81 -7.38
N LEU A 199 -0.16 14.28 -7.60
CA LEU A 199 -1.29 14.53 -6.70
C LEU A 199 -1.12 13.93 -5.31
N LEU A 200 -0.50 12.75 -5.23
CA LEU A 200 -0.25 12.08 -3.96
C LEU A 200 0.92 12.74 -3.23
N LEU A 201 1.98 13.09 -3.97
CA LEU A 201 3.24 13.58 -3.38
C LEU A 201 3.26 15.09 -3.12
N LYS A 202 2.32 15.88 -3.68
CA LYS A 202 2.25 17.33 -3.42
C LYS A 202 2.05 17.68 -1.95
N GLU A 203 1.42 16.80 -1.17
CA GLU A 203 1.18 17.00 0.27
C GLU A 203 2.40 16.67 1.13
N ARG A 204 3.53 16.32 0.49
CA ARG A 204 4.74 15.77 1.09
C ARG A 204 6.00 16.48 0.65
N MET A 205 5.89 17.80 0.45
CA MET A 205 7.05 18.65 0.14
C MET A 205 8.00 18.84 1.35
N ASP A 206 7.63 18.32 2.52
CA ASP A 206 8.45 18.20 3.74
C ASP A 206 9.08 16.80 3.91
N HIS A 207 8.85 15.86 2.98
CA HIS A 207 9.35 14.50 3.06
C HIS A 207 10.88 14.42 2.91
N ALA A 208 11.52 13.47 3.59
CA ALA A 208 12.98 13.28 3.54
C ALA A 208 13.53 13.07 2.11
N GLN A 209 12.70 12.55 1.21
CA GLN A 209 13.01 12.33 -0.20
C GLN A 209 12.44 13.41 -1.14
N VAL A 210 12.21 14.64 -0.66
CA VAL A 210 11.64 15.75 -1.46
C VAL A 210 12.42 16.02 -2.74
N GLU A 211 13.76 15.86 -2.73
CA GLU A 211 14.59 16.01 -3.92
C GLU A 211 14.20 15.01 -5.03
N SER A 212 13.82 13.79 -4.65
CA SER A 212 13.37 12.76 -5.61
C SER A 212 11.98 13.08 -6.16
N ILE A 213 11.11 13.68 -5.35
CA ILE A 213 9.79 14.17 -5.78
C ILE A 213 9.97 15.29 -6.80
N LEU A 214 10.81 16.29 -6.49
CA LEU A 214 11.12 17.40 -7.39
C LEU A 214 11.77 16.89 -8.68
N ALA A 215 12.75 15.99 -8.59
CA ALA A 215 13.36 15.38 -9.77
C ALA A 215 12.31 14.66 -10.65
N GLY A 216 11.37 13.95 -10.04
CA GLY A 216 10.22 13.36 -10.74
C GLY A 216 9.40 14.40 -11.49
N ILE A 217 9.07 15.52 -10.83
CA ILE A 217 8.35 16.64 -11.43
C ILE A 217 9.12 17.23 -12.62
N TYR A 218 10.41 17.56 -12.45
CA TYR A 218 11.23 18.13 -13.53
C TYR A 218 11.42 17.19 -14.73
N ASN A 219 11.32 15.88 -14.51
CA ASN A 219 11.48 14.87 -15.56
C ASN A 219 10.19 14.57 -16.32
N ILE A 220 9.05 15.15 -15.94
CA ILE A 220 7.77 14.98 -16.65
C ILE A 220 7.93 15.29 -18.14
N ASP A 221 7.60 14.29 -18.97
CA ASP A 221 7.62 14.44 -20.42
C ASP A 221 6.42 15.24 -20.95
N ALA A 222 6.61 15.96 -22.06
CA ALA A 222 5.58 16.77 -22.71
C ALA A 222 4.32 15.96 -23.07
N ARG A 223 4.45 14.65 -23.34
CA ARG A 223 3.32 13.77 -23.64
C ARG A 223 2.34 13.66 -22.48
N TYR A 224 2.82 13.67 -21.23
CA TYR A 224 1.99 13.57 -20.03
C TYR A 224 1.36 14.91 -19.65
N VAL A 225 2.03 16.03 -19.93
CA VAL A 225 1.50 17.39 -19.65
C VAL A 225 0.10 17.58 -20.24
N LYS A 226 -0.14 17.05 -21.44
CA LYS A 226 -1.44 17.17 -22.13
C LYS A 226 -2.58 16.44 -21.40
N THR A 227 -2.28 15.35 -20.69
CA THR A 227 -3.30 14.54 -20.00
C THR A 227 -3.49 14.94 -18.53
N MET A 228 -2.54 15.69 -17.95
CA MET A 228 -2.59 16.14 -16.56
C MET A 228 -3.83 16.96 -16.18
N MET A 229 -4.23 16.83 -14.91
CA MET A 229 -5.31 17.61 -14.32
C MET A 229 -4.86 19.05 -14.02
N PRO A 230 -5.79 20.03 -14.03
CA PRO A 230 -5.46 21.43 -13.74
C PRO A 230 -4.72 21.65 -12.42
N ASP A 231 -5.08 20.93 -11.35
CA ASP A 231 -4.41 21.06 -10.04
C ASP A 231 -2.97 20.57 -10.05
N VAL A 232 -2.67 19.55 -10.86
CA VAL A 232 -1.30 19.08 -11.07
C VAL A 232 -0.51 20.14 -11.82
N LEU A 233 -1.08 20.72 -12.88
CA LEU A 233 -0.43 21.75 -13.66
C LEU A 233 -0.13 23.00 -12.83
N ILE A 234 -1.06 23.42 -11.96
CA ILE A 234 -0.85 24.53 -11.03
C ILE A 234 0.30 24.20 -10.07
N PHE A 235 0.23 23.04 -9.43
CA PHE A 235 1.26 22.65 -8.47
C PHE A 235 2.65 22.60 -9.11
N ILE A 236 2.78 22.05 -10.32
CA ILE A 236 4.04 22.06 -11.07
C ILE A 236 4.53 23.49 -11.30
N LEU A 237 3.65 24.44 -11.66
CA LEU A 237 4.05 25.84 -11.84
C LEU A 237 4.52 26.48 -10.52
N GLU A 238 3.93 26.11 -9.39
CA GLU A 238 4.31 26.62 -8.07
C GLU A 238 5.68 26.13 -7.61
N VAL A 239 5.97 24.83 -7.77
CA VAL A 239 7.20 24.21 -7.23
C VAL A 239 8.33 24.13 -8.24
N ALA A 240 8.01 24.14 -9.54
CA ALA A 240 8.96 24.08 -10.65
C ALA A 240 8.58 25.12 -11.73
N PRO A 241 8.59 26.42 -11.39
CA PRO A 241 8.21 27.46 -12.34
C PRO A 241 9.08 27.44 -13.60
N ASP A 242 10.35 27.04 -13.49
CA ASP A 242 11.32 26.93 -14.59
C ASP A 242 11.29 25.56 -15.32
N HIS A 243 10.22 24.78 -15.15
CA HIS A 243 10.07 23.49 -15.82
C HIS A 243 10.26 23.61 -17.34
N LYS A 244 11.00 22.68 -17.97
CA LYS A 244 11.32 22.67 -19.42
C LYS A 244 10.11 22.83 -20.36
N TYR A 245 8.91 22.52 -19.87
CA TYR A 245 7.64 22.63 -20.58
C TYR A 245 6.67 23.66 -19.97
N GLU A 246 7.13 24.64 -19.21
CA GLU A 246 6.33 25.69 -18.54
C GLU A 246 5.27 26.32 -19.47
N LYS A 247 5.64 26.67 -20.71
CA LYS A 247 4.72 27.31 -21.67
C LYS A 247 3.63 26.35 -22.15
N LEU A 248 3.98 25.07 -22.30
CA LEU A 248 3.01 24.02 -22.64
C LEU A 248 2.08 23.76 -21.46
N ILE A 249 2.60 23.68 -20.23
CA ILE A 249 1.84 23.52 -18.99
C ILE A 249 0.80 24.64 -18.87
N ILE A 250 1.23 25.89 -19.02
CA ILE A 250 0.35 27.08 -19.01
C ILE A 250 -0.72 26.99 -20.10
N SER A 251 -0.33 26.67 -21.33
CA SER A 251 -1.27 26.54 -22.45
C SER A 251 -2.31 25.46 -22.20
N VAL A 252 -1.91 24.30 -21.65
CA VAL A 252 -2.82 23.21 -21.33
C VAL A 252 -3.74 23.59 -20.18
N LEU A 253 -3.22 24.21 -19.11
CA LEU A 253 -4.00 24.69 -17.97
C LEU A 253 -5.09 25.67 -18.42
N ILE A 254 -4.73 26.71 -19.18
CA ILE A 254 -5.69 27.69 -19.70
C ILE A 254 -6.70 27.03 -20.65
N SER A 255 -6.26 26.06 -21.45
CA SER A 255 -7.15 25.35 -22.37
C SER A 255 -8.20 24.53 -21.64
N LYS A 256 -7.77 23.76 -20.61
CA LYS A 256 -8.63 22.87 -19.82
C LYS A 256 -9.47 23.61 -18.79
N ASN A 257 -8.90 24.61 -18.11
CA ASN A 257 -9.54 25.32 -17.01
C ASN A 257 -8.97 26.74 -16.85
N TYR A 258 -9.45 27.66 -17.69
CA TYR A 258 -9.04 29.06 -17.64
C TYR A 258 -9.44 29.76 -16.33
N ILE A 259 -10.45 29.28 -15.62
CA ILE A 259 -10.89 29.84 -14.33
C ILE A 259 -9.80 29.60 -13.28
N LYS A 260 -9.32 28.36 -13.14
CA LYS A 260 -8.21 28.07 -12.25
C LYS A 260 -6.92 28.81 -12.64
N ALA A 261 -6.66 28.97 -13.94
CA ALA A 261 -5.55 29.79 -14.41
C ALA A 261 -5.70 31.27 -14.02
N PHE A 262 -6.92 31.80 -14.08
CA PHE A 262 -7.27 33.17 -13.68
C PHE A 262 -7.10 33.37 -12.17
N ASP A 263 -7.61 32.44 -11.36
CA ASP A 263 -7.47 32.49 -9.90
C ASP A 263 -5.99 32.44 -9.51
N PHE A 264 -5.22 31.55 -10.12
CA PHE A 264 -3.78 31.43 -9.89
C PHE A 264 -3.02 32.74 -10.10
N VAL A 265 -3.25 33.46 -11.21
CA VAL A 265 -2.54 34.74 -11.49
C VAL A 265 -3.04 35.91 -10.64
N LYS A 266 -4.27 35.82 -10.14
CA LYS A 266 -4.87 36.82 -9.26
C LYS A 266 -4.34 36.67 -7.83
N GLU A 267 -4.22 35.44 -7.36
CA GLU A 267 -3.68 35.10 -6.04
C GLU A 267 -2.16 35.22 -6.00
N ASN A 268 -1.48 34.96 -7.13
CA ASN A 268 -0.02 35.00 -7.25
C ASN A 268 0.44 36.02 -8.31
N PRO A 269 0.24 37.33 -8.10
CA PRO A 269 0.57 38.37 -9.09
C PRO A 269 2.08 38.47 -9.37
N GLN A 270 2.93 38.08 -8.40
CA GLN A 270 4.39 38.12 -8.52
C GLN A 270 5.00 36.82 -9.10
N HIS A 271 4.17 35.83 -9.42
CA HIS A 271 4.66 34.58 -10.00
C HIS A 271 5.38 34.86 -11.34
N PRO A 272 6.52 34.20 -11.65
CA PRO A 272 7.31 34.45 -12.86
C PRO A 272 6.48 34.42 -14.16
N HIS A 273 5.46 33.56 -14.17
CA HIS A 273 4.59 33.36 -15.34
C HIS A 273 3.31 34.21 -15.35
N SER A 274 3.06 35.04 -14.32
CA SER A 274 1.79 35.76 -14.17
C SER A 274 1.47 36.65 -15.39
N ALA A 275 2.43 37.45 -15.85
CA ALA A 275 2.24 38.33 -17.00
C ALA A 275 1.92 37.55 -18.30
N TYR A 276 2.64 36.45 -18.54
CA TYR A 276 2.41 35.60 -19.72
C TYR A 276 1.05 34.90 -19.65
N MET A 277 0.68 34.37 -18.48
CA MET A 277 -0.62 33.74 -18.25
C MET A 277 -1.77 34.73 -18.43
N ARG A 278 -1.69 35.96 -17.89
CA ARG A 278 -2.70 37.01 -18.09
C ARG A 278 -2.94 37.28 -19.57
N LYS A 279 -1.86 37.45 -20.35
CA LYS A 279 -1.93 37.65 -21.80
C LYS A 279 -2.62 36.47 -22.51
N MET A 280 -2.27 35.25 -22.15
CA MET A 280 -2.87 34.03 -22.74
C MET A 280 -4.35 33.86 -22.35
N ILE A 281 -4.71 34.18 -21.11
CA ILE A 281 -6.10 34.17 -20.65
C ILE A 281 -6.92 35.20 -21.43
N CYS A 282 -6.46 36.46 -21.53
CA CYS A 282 -7.17 37.51 -22.26
C CYS A 282 -7.32 37.20 -23.75
N ARG A 283 -6.34 36.54 -24.37
CA ARG A 283 -6.47 36.05 -25.76
C ARG A 283 -7.59 35.01 -25.93
N LYS A 284 -7.79 34.13 -24.93
CA LYS A 284 -8.85 33.11 -24.95
C LYS A 284 -10.20 33.66 -24.50
N LYS A 285 -10.17 34.63 -23.57
CA LYS A 285 -11.30 35.23 -22.86
C LYS A 285 -11.09 36.74 -22.70
N PRO A 286 -11.28 37.52 -23.79
CA PRO A 286 -11.11 38.98 -23.82
C PRO A 286 -11.87 39.73 -22.73
N GLU A 287 -13.04 39.22 -22.36
CA GLU A 287 -13.92 39.78 -21.33
C GLU A 287 -13.28 39.86 -19.94
N LEU A 288 -12.22 39.09 -19.67
CA LEU A 288 -11.51 39.08 -18.39
C LEU A 288 -10.38 40.12 -18.31
N ALA A 289 -10.04 40.80 -19.41
CA ALA A 289 -8.93 41.74 -19.45
C ALA A 289 -9.02 42.89 -18.42
N PRO A 290 -10.20 43.52 -18.20
CA PRO A 290 -10.35 44.55 -17.17
C PRO A 290 -10.08 44.03 -15.76
N LEU A 291 -10.46 42.77 -15.48
CA LEU A 291 -10.27 42.13 -14.18
C LEU A 291 -8.81 41.76 -13.91
N LEU A 292 -8.01 41.61 -14.96
CA LEU A 292 -6.58 41.29 -14.89
C LEU A 292 -5.68 42.53 -15.06
N GLY A 293 -6.26 43.73 -15.21
CA GLY A 293 -5.52 44.97 -15.43
C GLY A 293 -4.70 44.94 -16.73
N VAL A 294 -5.19 44.24 -17.76
CA VAL A 294 -4.56 44.17 -19.08
C VAL A 294 -5.31 45.10 -20.02
N GLU A 295 -4.65 46.15 -20.51
CA GLU A 295 -5.17 46.95 -21.61
C GLU A 295 -5.09 46.13 -22.91
N MET A 296 -6.23 46.00 -23.58
CA MET A 296 -6.33 45.28 -24.86
C MET A 296 -6.04 46.29 -25.99
N GLU A 297 -4.93 46.10 -26.70
CA GLU A 297 -4.64 46.77 -27.98
C GLU A 297 -5.43 46.15 -29.15
#